data_AF-A0A240UFZ4-F1
#
_entry.id   AF-A0A240UFZ4-F1
#
_cell.length_a   1.000
_cell.length_b   1.000
_cell.length_c   1.000
_cell.angle_alpha   90.00
_cell.angle_beta   90.00
_cell.angle_gamma   90.00
#
_symmetry.space_group_name_H-M   'P 1'
#
loop_
_entity.id
_entity.type
_entity.pdbx_description
1 polymer ?
#
loop_
_entity_poly.entity_id
_entity_poly.type
_entity_poly.pdbx_seq_one_letter_code
_entity_poly.pdbx_strand_id
1 'polypeptide(L)'
;MPFDPATRPLTPNEARVLATLMEKARTVPDSSPMSLNGLLTGCNQKTSRDPVMTISDADAQEALDSLKLLSLAFESSGNRTTRWEHNFQRGVGVPEQSAVLLGLLMLRGPQTAGELRINAERWYRFADISSVEAFLDELQERSAEKGGPLVMQLPRAPGAREQRWAHLLCGPVDTSSAPAASASAAPALAARVEALEAEVAELRSTVGRLCAELGLTPASLSPPGQD
;
A
#
# COMPACT_ATOMS: atom_id res chain seq x y z
N MET A 1 5.88 5.98 17.82
CA MET A 1 4.56 5.34 17.92
C MET A 1 4.52 4.20 16.92
N PRO A 2 3.87 3.07 17.20
CA PRO A 2 3.65 2.03 16.19
C PRO A 2 2.91 2.64 14.99
N PHE A 3 3.18 2.10 13.80
CA PHE A 3 2.50 2.53 12.58
C PHE A 3 0.99 2.29 12.71
N ASP A 4 0.18 3.30 12.39
CA ASP A 4 -1.28 3.22 12.38
C ASP A 4 -1.82 3.70 11.03
N PRO A 5 -2.37 2.80 10.20
CA PRO A 5 -2.85 3.15 8.86
C PRO A 5 -4.10 4.04 8.89
N ALA A 6 -4.83 4.13 10.02
CA ALA A 6 -5.98 5.02 10.12
C ALA A 6 -5.57 6.50 10.20
N THR A 7 -4.43 6.79 10.83
CA THR A 7 -3.91 8.16 10.99
C THR A 7 -2.84 8.52 9.96
N ARG A 8 -2.05 7.54 9.51
CA ARG A 8 -1.07 7.71 8.41
C ARG A 8 -1.15 6.51 7.46
N PRO A 9 -2.10 6.49 6.51
CA PRO A 9 -2.15 5.45 5.49
C PRO A 9 -0.89 5.50 4.63
N LEU A 10 -0.41 4.34 4.18
CA LEU A 10 0.70 4.26 3.22
C LEU A 10 0.26 4.81 1.86
N THR A 11 1.19 5.44 1.16
CA THR A 11 1.00 5.73 -0.27
C THR A 11 1.15 4.44 -1.10
N PRO A 12 0.65 4.40 -2.35
CA PRO A 12 0.86 3.25 -3.24
C PRO A 12 2.35 2.90 -3.45
N ASN A 13 3.22 3.92 -3.54
CA ASN A 13 4.66 3.72 -3.70
C ASN A 13 5.28 3.14 -2.42
N GLU A 14 4.93 3.66 -1.24
CA GLU A 14 5.37 3.12 0.06
C GLU A 14 4.96 1.65 0.22
N ALA A 15 3.70 1.32 -0.06
CA ALA A 15 3.21 -0.05 0.01
C ALA A 15 3.93 -0.98 -0.99
N ARG A 16 4.15 -0.55 -2.23
CA ARG A 16 4.89 -1.32 -3.24
C ARG A 16 6.33 -1.59 -2.80
N VAL A 17 7.03 -0.57 -2.32
CA VAL A 17 8.42 -0.66 -1.86
C VAL A 17 8.53 -1.59 -0.65
N LEU A 18 7.69 -1.38 0.36
CA LEU A 18 7.67 -2.19 1.58
C LEU A 18 7.37 -3.66 1.30
N ALA A 19 6.31 -3.93 0.53
CA ALA A 19 5.92 -5.29 0.19
C ALA A 19 6.93 -5.99 -0.72
N THR A 20 7.66 -5.25 -1.56
CA THR A 20 8.76 -5.81 -2.36
C THR A 20 9.94 -6.20 -1.46
N LEU A 21 10.30 -5.39 -0.45
CA LEU A 21 11.31 -5.79 0.55
C LEU A 21 10.88 -7.08 1.28
N MET A 22 9.61 -7.16 1.70
CA MET A 22 9.05 -8.37 2.35
C MET A 22 9.13 -9.60 1.45
N GLU A 23 8.77 -9.45 0.16
CA GLU A 23 8.85 -10.54 -0.82
C GLU A 23 10.28 -11.06 -0.98
N LYS A 24 11.23 -10.15 -1.21
CA LYS A 24 12.60 -10.53 -1.54
C LYS A 24 13.36 -11.08 -0.34
N ALA A 25 13.06 -10.60 0.87
CA ALA A 25 13.60 -11.19 2.10
C ALA A 25 13.28 -12.69 2.24
N ARG A 26 12.16 -13.16 1.68
CA ARG A 26 11.74 -14.57 1.72
C ARG A 26 12.13 -15.36 0.49
N THR A 27 11.91 -14.78 -0.68
CA THR A 27 12.03 -15.51 -1.95
C THR A 27 13.45 -15.51 -2.51
N VAL A 28 14.29 -14.56 -2.08
CA VAL A 28 15.68 -14.42 -2.51
C VAL A 28 16.55 -13.97 -1.32
N PRO A 29 16.68 -14.79 -0.26
CA PRO A 29 17.33 -14.39 1.00
C PRO A 29 18.79 -13.96 0.80
N ASP A 30 19.52 -14.56 -0.14
CA ASP A 30 20.92 -14.21 -0.45
C ASP A 30 21.10 -12.77 -0.97
N SER A 31 20.02 -12.15 -1.46
CA SER A 31 20.01 -10.77 -1.95
C SER A 31 19.56 -9.76 -0.89
N SER A 32 19.11 -10.20 0.29
CA SER A 32 18.68 -9.34 1.39
C SER A 32 19.81 -9.13 2.39
N PRO A 33 20.05 -7.91 2.91
CA PRO A 33 19.39 -6.64 2.59
C PRO A 33 19.61 -6.21 1.14
N MET A 34 18.66 -5.49 0.54
CA MET A 34 18.69 -5.11 -0.87
C MET A 34 19.18 -3.67 -1.10
N SER A 35 19.94 -3.44 -2.18
CA SER A 35 20.22 -2.08 -2.65
C SER A 35 18.99 -1.44 -3.31
N LEU A 36 19.01 -0.11 -3.49
CA LEU A 36 17.94 0.63 -4.18
C LEU A 36 17.66 0.05 -5.58
N ASN A 37 18.69 -0.23 -6.39
CA ASN A 37 18.52 -0.77 -7.74
C ASN A 37 17.86 -2.15 -7.75
N GLY A 38 18.24 -3.02 -6.81
CA GLY A 38 17.62 -4.34 -6.66
C GLY A 38 16.15 -4.23 -6.26
N LEU A 39 15.85 -3.29 -5.36
CA LEU A 39 14.49 -2.99 -4.94
C LEU A 39 13.64 -2.44 -6.09
N LEU A 40 14.15 -1.48 -6.85
CA LEU A 40 13.45 -0.87 -7.99
C LEU A 40 13.07 -1.92 -9.05
N THR A 41 13.99 -2.85 -9.33
CA THR A 41 13.74 -3.99 -10.23
C THR A 41 12.58 -4.85 -9.73
N GLY A 42 12.47 -5.05 -8.41
CA GLY A 42 11.37 -5.75 -7.77
C GLY A 42 10.05 -4.97 -7.79
N CYS A 43 10.09 -3.65 -7.56
CA CYS A 43 8.90 -2.80 -7.56
C CYS A 43 8.21 -2.78 -8.93
N ASN A 44 9.01 -2.79 -10.00
CA ASN A 44 8.58 -2.63 -11.39
C ASN A 44 8.41 -3.96 -12.17
N GLN A 45 8.32 -5.10 -11.47
CA GLN A 45 8.08 -6.39 -12.11
C GLN A 45 6.72 -6.43 -12.82
N LYS A 46 6.64 -7.11 -13.96
CA LYS A 46 5.39 -7.32 -14.72
C LYS A 46 4.53 -8.46 -14.15
N THR A 47 5.12 -9.32 -13.33
CA THR A 47 4.46 -10.48 -12.74
C THR A 47 4.33 -10.27 -11.23
N SER A 48 3.28 -10.85 -10.64
CA SER A 48 3.01 -10.70 -9.21
C SER A 48 2.87 -9.25 -8.74
N ARG A 49 2.49 -8.35 -9.64
CA ARG A 49 2.19 -6.94 -9.38
C ARG A 49 0.85 -6.60 -10.00
N ASP A 50 -0.06 -6.07 -9.19
CA ASP A 50 -1.33 -5.52 -9.63
C ASP A 50 -1.65 -4.26 -8.79
N PRO A 51 -1.63 -3.05 -9.38
CA PRO A 51 -1.31 -2.77 -10.79
C PRO A 51 0.19 -2.94 -11.09
N VAL A 52 0.55 -3.15 -12.36
CA VAL A 52 1.95 -2.97 -12.78
C VAL A 52 2.29 -1.48 -12.65
N MET A 53 3.41 -1.17 -12.01
CA MET A 53 3.85 0.21 -11.77
C MET A 53 5.21 0.48 -12.44
N THR A 54 5.54 1.74 -12.60
CA THR A 54 6.87 2.22 -12.99
C THR A 54 7.28 3.29 -11.99
N ILE A 55 7.85 2.85 -10.88
CA ILE A 55 8.40 3.71 -9.83
C ILE A 55 9.79 4.17 -10.28
N SER A 56 10.11 5.45 -10.11
CA SER A 56 11.44 6.01 -10.36
C SER A 56 12.40 5.80 -9.18
N ASP A 57 13.70 5.93 -9.39
CA ASP A 57 14.69 5.88 -8.29
C ASP A 57 14.39 6.92 -7.20
N ALA A 58 13.97 8.13 -7.60
CA ALA A 58 13.63 9.21 -6.67
C ALA A 58 12.40 8.85 -5.81
N ASP A 59 11.32 8.38 -6.44
CA ASP A 59 10.10 7.98 -5.73
C ASP A 59 10.35 6.78 -4.80
N ALA A 60 11.19 5.84 -5.22
CA ALA A 60 11.56 4.69 -4.40
C ALA A 60 12.38 5.10 -3.18
N GLN A 61 13.31 6.06 -3.35
CA GLN A 61 14.11 6.59 -2.25
C GLN A 61 13.24 7.40 -1.28
N GLU A 62 12.35 8.27 -1.76
CA GLU A 62 11.41 9.02 -0.92
C GLU A 62 10.49 8.08 -0.11
N ALA A 63 10.02 7.00 -0.73
CA ALA A 63 9.24 5.98 -0.06
C ALA A 63 10.05 5.28 1.04
N LEU A 64 11.32 4.93 0.80
CA LEU A 64 12.18 4.32 1.81
C LEU A 64 12.44 5.25 2.99
N ASP A 65 12.68 6.53 2.73
CA ASP A 65 12.89 7.53 3.78
C ASP A 65 11.64 7.71 4.64
N SER A 66 10.46 7.73 4.01
CA SER A 66 9.17 7.78 4.71
C SER A 66 8.92 6.52 5.55
N LEU A 67 9.19 5.34 4.99
CA LEU A 67 9.06 4.05 5.71
C LEU A 67 10.04 3.94 6.89
N LYS A 68 11.22 4.55 6.79
CA LYS A 68 12.20 4.63 7.88
C LYS A 68 11.67 5.45 9.06
N LEU A 69 11.02 6.59 8.79
CA LEU A 69 10.36 7.40 9.82
C LEU A 69 9.23 6.63 10.52
N LEU A 70 8.55 5.74 9.80
CA LEU A 70 7.52 4.84 10.34
C LEU A 70 8.09 3.59 11.01
N SER A 71 9.42 3.42 11.06
CA SER A 71 10.09 2.21 11.56
C SER A 71 9.66 0.92 10.85
N LEU A 72 9.23 1.02 9.59
CA LEU A 72 8.81 -0.08 8.73
C LEU A 72 9.94 -0.58 7.81
N ALA A 73 10.97 0.24 7.59
CA ALA A 73 12.20 -0.14 6.89
C ALA A 73 13.43 0.41 7.62
N PHE A 74 14.56 -0.28 7.49
CA PHE A 74 15.84 0.12 8.07
C PHE A 74 16.97 0.04 7.05
N GLU A 75 17.95 0.93 7.22
CA GLU A 75 19.22 0.84 6.53
C GLU A 75 20.15 -0.14 7.25
N SER A 76 20.75 -1.04 6.49
CA SER A 76 21.77 -1.96 6.97
C SER A 76 23.14 -1.28 6.94
N SER A 77 23.79 -1.17 8.11
CA SER A 77 25.10 -0.55 8.28
C SER A 77 26.24 -1.47 7.82
N GLY A 78 27.37 -0.89 7.40
CA GLY A 78 28.61 -1.63 7.10
C GLY A 78 28.78 -2.05 5.64
N ASN A 79 27.82 -1.73 4.77
CA ASN A 79 27.91 -1.96 3.34
C ASN A 79 28.48 -0.72 2.61
N ARG A 80 29.27 -0.92 1.55
CA ARG A 80 29.77 0.17 0.68
C ARG A 80 28.65 0.92 -0.04
N THR A 81 27.49 0.26 -0.20
CA THR A 81 26.26 0.80 -0.79
C THR A 81 25.15 0.64 0.22
N THR A 82 24.34 1.68 0.44
CA THR A 82 23.16 1.59 1.33
C THR A 82 22.27 0.44 0.92
N ARG A 83 21.89 -0.39 1.89
CA ARG A 83 20.98 -1.51 1.69
C ARG A 83 19.85 -1.46 2.69
N TRP A 84 18.71 -2.01 2.33
CA TRP A 84 17.45 -1.85 3.04
C TRP A 84 16.84 -3.19 3.45
N GLU A 85 16.25 -3.22 4.63
CA GLU A 85 15.48 -4.33 5.21
C GLU A 85 14.10 -3.83 5.65
N HIS A 86 13.11 -4.71 5.65
CA HIS A 86 11.80 -4.39 6.22
C HIS A 86 11.75 -4.78 7.71
N ASN A 87 10.91 -4.08 8.48
CA ASN A 87 10.58 -4.37 9.86
C ASN A 87 9.07 -4.57 10.06
N PHE A 88 8.37 -4.97 9.00
CA PHE A 88 6.91 -5.00 8.91
C PHE A 88 6.22 -5.68 10.10
N GLN A 89 6.62 -6.90 10.49
CA GLN A 89 5.97 -7.65 11.57
C GLN A 89 5.98 -6.88 12.90
N ARG A 90 7.12 -6.27 13.26
CA ARG A 90 7.25 -5.49 14.49
C ARG A 90 6.61 -4.12 14.37
N GLY A 91 6.78 -3.45 13.22
CA GLY A 91 6.25 -2.11 12.99
C GLY A 91 4.72 -2.06 12.96
N VAL A 92 4.08 -3.09 12.39
CA VAL A 92 2.61 -3.24 12.33
C VAL A 92 2.07 -4.05 13.52
N GLY A 93 2.91 -4.83 14.20
CA GLY A 93 2.50 -5.66 15.34
C GLY A 93 1.63 -6.83 14.93
N VAL A 94 2.08 -7.61 13.95
CA VAL A 94 1.38 -8.79 13.42
C VAL A 94 2.31 -10.00 13.31
N PRO A 95 1.80 -11.24 13.43
CA PRO A 95 2.62 -12.43 13.22
C PRO A 95 3.05 -12.57 11.76
N GLU A 96 4.00 -13.48 11.50
CA GLU A 96 4.57 -13.71 10.17
C GLU A 96 3.51 -14.07 9.13
N GLN A 97 2.56 -14.93 9.48
CA GLN A 97 1.49 -15.40 8.61
C GLN A 97 0.64 -14.22 8.12
N SER A 98 0.17 -13.39 9.04
CA SER A 98 -0.58 -12.17 8.74
C SER A 98 0.23 -11.19 7.89
N ALA A 99 1.53 -11.04 8.17
CA ALA A 99 2.41 -10.18 7.38
C ALA A 99 2.55 -10.65 5.92
N VAL A 100 2.64 -11.96 5.69
CA VAL A 100 2.69 -12.53 4.34
C VAL A 100 1.40 -12.21 3.57
N LEU A 101 0.24 -12.40 4.20
CA LEU A 101 -1.06 -12.10 3.57
C LEU A 101 -1.19 -10.62 3.23
N LEU A 102 -0.84 -9.73 4.15
CA LEU A 102 -0.83 -8.28 3.91
C LEU A 102 0.14 -7.89 2.78
N GLY A 103 1.34 -8.49 2.75
CA GLY A 103 2.32 -8.29 1.69
C GLY A 103 1.78 -8.67 0.31
N LEU A 104 1.11 -9.82 0.20
CA LEU A 104 0.50 -10.27 -1.05
C LEU A 104 -0.65 -9.36 -1.49
N LEU A 105 -1.48 -8.92 -0.55
CA LEU A 105 -2.58 -7.98 -0.84
C LEU A 105 -2.03 -6.62 -1.30
N MET A 106 -0.93 -6.12 -0.73
CA MET A 106 -0.27 -4.89 -1.20
C MET A 106 0.34 -5.03 -2.60
N LEU A 107 0.87 -6.21 -2.94
CA LEU A 107 1.50 -6.43 -4.24
C LEU A 107 0.51 -6.72 -5.35
N ARG A 108 -0.61 -7.39 -5.06
CA ARG A 108 -1.52 -7.96 -6.05
C ARG A 108 -2.98 -7.54 -5.89
N GLY A 109 -3.26 -6.57 -5.02
CA GLY A 109 -4.62 -6.11 -4.75
C GLY A 109 -5.52 -7.20 -4.13
N PRO A 110 -6.86 -7.02 -4.25
CA PRO A 110 -7.81 -7.89 -3.60
C PRO A 110 -7.84 -9.32 -4.16
N GLN A 111 -7.73 -10.31 -3.28
CA GLN A 111 -7.60 -11.73 -3.62
C GLN A 111 -8.52 -12.62 -2.77
N THR A 112 -8.92 -13.78 -3.29
CA THR A 112 -9.61 -14.80 -2.47
C THR A 112 -8.62 -15.51 -1.54
N ALA A 113 -9.12 -16.19 -0.51
CA ALA A 113 -8.26 -16.99 0.39
C ALA A 113 -7.52 -18.11 -0.36
N GLY A 114 -8.17 -18.71 -1.37
CA GLY A 114 -7.54 -19.71 -2.24
C GLY A 114 -6.40 -19.13 -3.08
N GLU A 115 -6.61 -17.96 -3.69
CA GLU A 115 -5.56 -17.24 -4.42
C GLU A 115 -4.39 -16.89 -3.49
N LEU A 116 -4.66 -16.34 -2.30
CA LEU A 116 -3.65 -15.99 -1.31
C LEU A 116 -2.80 -17.20 -0.90
N ARG A 117 -3.44 -18.35 -0.62
CA ARG A 117 -2.70 -19.58 -0.28
C ARG A 117 -1.72 -19.99 -1.38
N ILE A 118 -2.17 -19.99 -2.63
CA ILE A 118 -1.33 -20.36 -3.78
C ILE A 118 -0.18 -19.37 -3.95
N ASN A 119 -0.45 -18.08 -3.82
CA ASN A 119 0.55 -17.03 -4.04
C ASN A 119 1.55 -16.90 -2.88
N ALA A 120 1.15 -17.33 -1.67
CA ALA A 120 2.00 -17.35 -0.48
C ALA A 120 3.02 -18.49 -0.46
N GLU A 121 2.86 -19.54 -1.26
CA GLU A 121 3.63 -20.80 -1.16
C GLU A 121 5.15 -20.62 -1.02
N ARG A 122 5.74 -19.62 -1.69
CA ARG A 122 7.18 -19.31 -1.62
C ARG A 122 7.58 -18.39 -0.46
N TRP A 123 6.62 -17.69 0.15
CA TRP A 123 6.84 -16.83 1.31
C TRP A 123 6.61 -17.60 2.61
N TYR A 124 5.50 -18.33 2.68
CA TYR A 124 5.04 -19.12 3.81
C TYR A 124 4.02 -20.18 3.35
N ARG A 125 4.20 -21.41 3.82
CA ARG A 125 3.30 -22.53 3.49
C ARG A 125 2.17 -22.65 4.50
N PHE A 126 1.00 -22.18 4.11
CA PHE A 126 -0.24 -22.38 4.88
C PHE A 126 -0.75 -23.82 4.74
N ALA A 127 -1.26 -24.39 5.83
CA ALA A 127 -1.74 -25.77 5.84
C ALA A 127 -2.88 -25.97 4.82
N ASP A 128 -3.92 -25.14 4.91
CA ASP A 128 -5.12 -25.19 4.08
C ASP A 128 -5.74 -23.78 3.93
N ILE A 129 -6.84 -23.70 3.18
CA ILE A 129 -7.55 -22.42 2.96
C ILE A 129 -8.16 -21.91 4.28
N SER A 130 -8.69 -22.79 5.13
CA SER A 130 -9.25 -22.43 6.43
C SER A 130 -8.23 -21.73 7.34
N SER A 131 -6.96 -22.12 7.29
CA SER A 131 -5.89 -21.45 8.02
C SER A 131 -5.64 -20.03 7.52
N VAL A 132 -5.76 -19.78 6.21
CA VAL A 132 -5.65 -18.44 5.63
C VAL A 132 -6.83 -17.57 6.05
N GLU A 133 -8.05 -18.12 5.98
CA GLU A 133 -9.27 -17.44 6.41
C GLU A 133 -9.19 -17.04 7.90
N ALA A 134 -8.75 -17.94 8.78
CA ALA A 134 -8.59 -17.64 10.20
C ALA A 134 -7.66 -16.44 10.45
N PHE A 135 -6.52 -16.35 9.77
CA PHE A 135 -5.63 -15.18 9.91
C PHE A 135 -6.21 -13.89 9.30
N LEU A 136 -7.06 -13.98 8.26
CA LEU A 136 -7.74 -12.83 7.68
C LEU A 136 -8.86 -12.32 8.59
N ASP A 137 -9.62 -13.24 9.19
CA ASP A 137 -10.65 -12.93 10.18
C ASP A 137 -10.02 -12.26 11.41
N GLU A 138 -8.92 -12.80 11.94
CA GLU A 138 -8.17 -12.17 13.04
C GLU A 138 -7.66 -10.76 12.68
N LEU A 139 -7.25 -10.53 11.42
CA LEU A 139 -6.82 -9.22 10.94
C LEU A 139 -7.98 -8.23 10.78
N GLN A 140 -9.18 -8.72 10.46
CA GLN A 140 -10.40 -7.92 10.36
C GLN A 140 -11.01 -7.62 11.73
N GLU A 141 -10.91 -8.54 12.69
CA GLU A 141 -11.43 -8.40 14.05
C GLU A 141 -10.44 -7.72 15.01
N ARG A 142 -9.27 -7.33 14.50
CA ARG A 142 -8.19 -6.68 15.25
C ARG A 142 -8.70 -5.42 15.96
N SER A 143 -8.49 -5.36 17.28
CA SER A 143 -9.03 -4.30 18.14
C SER A 143 -8.45 -2.91 17.85
N ALA A 144 -9.23 -1.87 18.16
CA ALA A 144 -8.80 -0.47 18.04
C ALA A 144 -7.53 -0.15 18.86
N GLU A 145 -7.37 -0.76 20.03
CA GLU A 145 -6.15 -0.62 20.87
C GLU A 145 -4.88 -1.10 20.17
N LYS A 146 -5.01 -2.07 19.25
CA LYS A 146 -3.91 -2.55 18.43
C LYS A 146 -3.72 -1.70 17.17
N GLY A 147 -4.63 -0.77 16.86
CA GLY A 147 -4.64 0.01 15.60
C GLY A 147 -5.69 -0.45 14.59
N GLY A 148 -6.69 -1.22 15.03
CA GLY A 148 -7.87 -1.55 14.23
C GLY A 148 -7.66 -2.62 13.15
N PRO A 149 -8.69 -2.83 12.31
CA PRO A 149 -8.67 -3.80 11.22
C PRO A 149 -7.62 -3.44 10.17
N LEU A 150 -6.91 -4.46 9.67
CA LEU A 150 -5.89 -4.29 8.63
C LEU A 150 -6.31 -4.88 7.27
N VAL A 151 -7.40 -5.65 7.26
CA VAL A 151 -8.05 -6.17 6.07
C VAL A 151 -9.55 -6.01 6.19
N MET A 152 -10.24 -6.13 5.05
CA MET A 152 -11.68 -6.28 5.02
C MET A 152 -12.10 -7.27 3.93
N GLN A 153 -13.19 -7.98 4.18
CA GLN A 153 -13.86 -8.77 3.16
C GLN A 153 -14.69 -7.85 2.25
N LEU A 154 -14.48 -7.95 0.94
CA LEU A 154 -15.22 -7.19 -0.06
C LEU A 154 -16.55 -7.88 -0.39
N PRO A 155 -17.61 -7.12 -0.75
CA PRO A 155 -18.83 -7.68 -1.30
C PRO A 155 -18.54 -8.63 -2.47
N ARG A 156 -19.29 -9.73 -2.56
CA ARG A 156 -19.16 -10.66 -3.68
C ARG A 156 -19.43 -9.93 -4.99
N ALA A 157 -18.48 -10.02 -5.92
CA ALA A 157 -18.71 -9.58 -7.28
C ALA A 157 -19.84 -10.40 -7.93
N PRO A 158 -20.64 -9.82 -8.84
CA PRO A 158 -21.69 -10.55 -9.55
C PRO A 158 -21.15 -11.82 -10.21
N GLY A 159 -21.71 -12.98 -9.87
CA GLY A 159 -21.29 -14.28 -10.41
C GLY A 159 -20.07 -14.92 -9.73
N ALA A 160 -19.40 -14.24 -8.79
CA ALA A 160 -18.31 -14.81 -8.03
C ALA A 160 -18.81 -15.75 -6.91
N ARG A 161 -18.17 -16.92 -6.81
CA ARG A 161 -18.47 -17.91 -5.74
C ARG A 161 -17.80 -17.55 -4.42
N GLU A 162 -16.63 -16.94 -4.48
CA GLU A 162 -15.79 -16.60 -3.33
C GLU A 162 -15.70 -15.09 -3.14
N GLN A 163 -15.57 -14.65 -1.89
CA GLN A 163 -15.30 -13.25 -1.56
C GLN A 163 -13.80 -12.96 -1.67
N ARG A 164 -13.47 -11.71 -1.94
CA ARG A 164 -12.10 -11.22 -1.99
C ARG A 164 -11.79 -10.39 -0.76
N TRP A 165 -10.55 -10.45 -0.31
CA TRP A 165 -10.03 -9.69 0.80
C TRP A 165 -9.19 -8.54 0.27
N ALA A 166 -9.31 -7.36 0.87
CA ALA A 166 -8.47 -6.21 0.58
C ALA A 166 -7.75 -5.75 1.85
N HIS A 167 -6.55 -5.19 1.72
CA HIS A 167 -5.85 -4.59 2.85
C HIS A 167 -6.32 -3.14 3.09
N LEU A 168 -6.15 -2.65 4.32
CA LEU A 168 -6.50 -1.27 4.72
C LEU A 168 -5.25 -0.41 4.98
N LEU A 169 -4.05 -0.94 4.71
CA LEU A 169 -2.77 -0.23 4.94
C LEU A 169 -2.61 1.06 4.14
N CYS A 170 -3.31 1.22 3.02
CA CYS A 170 -3.32 2.44 2.20
C CYS A 170 -4.60 3.28 2.43
N GLY A 171 -5.29 3.06 3.56
CA GLY A 171 -6.53 3.72 3.89
C GLY A 171 -7.78 2.88 3.55
N PRO A 172 -8.98 3.46 3.77
CA PRO A 172 -10.24 2.78 3.52
C PRO A 172 -10.40 2.38 2.05
N VAL A 173 -10.87 1.15 1.83
CA VAL A 173 -11.19 0.66 0.48
C VAL A 173 -12.63 1.02 0.14
N ASP A 174 -12.81 1.74 -0.96
CA ASP A 174 -14.13 2.09 -1.45
C ASP A 174 -14.77 0.87 -2.12
N THR A 175 -15.79 0.31 -1.46
CA THR A 175 -16.51 -0.88 -1.95
C THR A 175 -17.61 -0.53 -2.94
N SER A 176 -17.94 0.77 -3.11
CA SER A 176 -18.94 1.23 -4.07
C SER A 176 -18.46 1.15 -5.51
N SER A 177 -17.16 0.97 -5.74
CA SER A 177 -16.53 0.85 -7.07
C SER A 177 -16.09 -0.58 -7.39
N ALA A 178 -16.82 -1.60 -6.95
CA ALA A 178 -16.56 -2.98 -7.38
C ALA A 178 -16.49 -3.01 -8.92
N PRO A 179 -15.43 -3.56 -9.53
CA PRO A 179 -15.24 -3.46 -10.96
C PRO A 179 -16.27 -4.35 -11.65
N ALA A 180 -17.36 -3.75 -12.13
CA ALA A 180 -17.99 -4.23 -13.34
C ALA A 180 -16.92 -4.17 -14.43
N ALA A 181 -16.76 -5.27 -15.15
CA ALA A 181 -15.75 -5.46 -16.19
C ALA A 181 -15.44 -4.18 -16.98
N SER A 182 -14.15 -3.92 -17.12
CA SER A 182 -13.51 -2.81 -17.83
C SER A 182 -14.28 -2.32 -19.06
N ALA A 183 -15.07 -1.25 -18.91
CA ALA A 183 -15.56 -0.40 -20.01
C ALA A 183 -16.11 0.98 -19.57
N SER A 184 -16.33 1.26 -18.28
CA SER A 184 -16.97 2.51 -17.82
C SER A 184 -16.18 3.32 -16.79
N ALA A 185 -14.87 3.11 -16.64
CA ALA A 185 -14.04 3.83 -15.66
C ALA A 185 -13.83 5.33 -15.99
N ALA A 186 -13.96 5.72 -17.26
CA ALA A 186 -13.75 7.10 -17.70
C ALA A 186 -14.75 8.11 -17.09
N PRO A 187 -16.08 7.88 -17.11
CA PRO A 187 -17.04 8.82 -16.52
C PRO A 187 -16.95 8.92 -14.98
N ALA A 188 -16.62 7.83 -14.29
CA ALA A 188 -16.46 7.83 -12.84
C ALA A 188 -15.18 8.56 -12.40
N LEU A 189 -14.09 8.39 -13.16
CA LEU A 189 -12.85 9.15 -12.94
C LEU A 189 -13.07 10.64 -13.23
N ALA A 190 -13.78 10.98 -14.31
CA ALA A 190 -14.10 12.37 -14.65
C ALA A 190 -14.90 13.08 -13.54
N ALA A 191 -15.95 12.42 -13.01
CA ALA A 191 -16.73 12.97 -11.91
C ALA A 191 -15.89 13.15 -10.63
N ARG A 192 -14.93 12.24 -10.36
CA ARG A 192 -14.03 12.36 -9.21
C ARG A 192 -12.99 13.47 -9.40
N VAL A 193 -12.49 13.66 -10.61
CA VAL A 193 -11.58 14.77 -10.96
C VAL A 193 -12.32 16.10 -10.78
N GLU A 194 -13.55 16.21 -11.26
CA GLU A 194 -14.36 17.43 -11.13
C GLU A 194 -14.64 17.78 -9.65
N ALA A 195 -14.97 16.77 -8.83
CA ALA A 195 -15.16 16.97 -7.39
C ALA A 195 -13.87 17.44 -6.69
N LEU A 196 -12.72 16.84 -7.03
CA LEU A 196 -11.42 17.23 -6.47
C LEU A 196 -10.99 18.62 -6.94
N GLU A 197 -11.26 18.99 -8.19
CA GLU A 197 -10.99 20.34 -8.71
C GLU A 197 -11.82 21.41 -7.98
N ALA A 198 -13.07 21.11 -7.66
CA ALA A 198 -13.93 21.99 -6.85
C ALA A 198 -13.40 22.14 -5.41
N GLU A 199 -13.01 21.04 -4.77
CA GLU A 199 -12.44 21.05 -3.41
C GLU A 199 -11.10 21.82 -3.37
N VAL A 200 -10.24 21.63 -4.37
CA VAL A 200 -8.99 22.38 -4.51
C VAL A 200 -9.25 23.88 -4.71
N ALA A 201 -10.28 24.25 -5.48
CA ALA A 201 -10.66 25.66 -5.65
C ALA A 201 -11.14 26.29 -4.33
N GLU A 202 -11.94 25.57 -3.55
CA GLU A 202 -12.42 26.03 -2.24
C GLU A 202 -11.27 26.17 -1.22
N LEU A 203 -10.37 25.19 -1.17
CA LEU A 203 -9.18 25.23 -0.32
C LEU A 203 -8.27 26.39 -0.71
N ARG A 204 -8.04 26.62 -2.02
CA ARG A 204 -7.25 27.77 -2.51
C ARG A 204 -7.87 29.10 -2.12
N SER A 205 -9.20 29.24 -2.18
CA SER A 205 -9.92 30.43 -1.73
C SER A 205 -9.74 30.67 -0.23
N THR A 206 -9.87 29.60 0.56
CA THR A 206 -9.69 29.67 2.02
C THR A 206 -8.26 30.02 2.41
N VAL A 207 -7.26 29.42 1.75
CA VAL A 207 -5.85 29.79 1.92
C VAL A 207 -5.63 31.25 1.54
N GLY A 208 -6.22 31.72 0.43
CA GLY A 208 -6.14 33.13 0.02
C GLY A 208 -6.66 34.10 1.07
N ARG A 209 -7.83 33.82 1.67
CA ARG A 209 -8.37 34.61 2.80
C ARG A 209 -7.43 34.62 4.00
N LEU A 210 -6.98 33.43 4.43
CA LEU A 210 -6.13 33.30 5.61
C LEU A 210 -4.79 34.00 5.41
N CYS A 211 -4.18 33.88 4.22
CA CYS A 211 -2.97 34.59 3.87
C CYS A 211 -3.18 36.11 3.91
N ALA A 212 -4.30 36.63 3.41
CA ALA A 212 -4.62 38.06 3.45
C ALA A 212 -4.81 38.58 4.89
N GLU A 213 -5.51 37.81 5.74
CA GLU A 213 -5.69 38.15 7.17
C GLU A 213 -4.36 38.16 7.95
N LEU A 214 -3.41 37.32 7.54
CA LEU A 214 -2.10 37.17 8.19
C LEU A 214 -0.98 38.02 7.55
N GLY A 215 -1.28 38.79 6.49
CA GLY A 215 -0.29 39.59 5.77
C GLY A 215 0.77 38.77 5.02
N LEU A 216 0.44 37.51 4.67
CA LEU A 216 1.31 36.57 3.97
C LEU A 216 0.95 36.51 2.48
N THR A 217 1.93 36.31 1.60
CA THR A 217 1.69 36.03 0.18
C THR A 217 1.62 34.52 -0.07
N PRO A 218 0.53 33.98 -0.62
CA PRO A 218 0.45 32.56 -0.95
C PRO A 218 1.45 32.21 -2.07
N ALA A 219 2.16 31.10 -1.93
CA ALA A 219 3.08 30.60 -2.96
C ALA A 219 2.29 30.20 -4.22
N SER A 220 2.73 30.64 -5.39
CA SER A 220 2.12 30.26 -6.67
C SER A 220 2.41 28.79 -6.98
N LEU A 221 1.40 27.93 -6.86
CA LEU A 221 1.46 26.56 -7.35
C LEU A 221 0.81 26.51 -8.74
N SER A 222 1.63 26.48 -9.79
CA SER A 222 1.17 26.24 -11.16
C SER A 222 0.46 24.88 -11.25
N PRO A 223 -0.61 24.76 -12.06
CA PRO A 223 -1.26 23.48 -12.28
C PRO A 223 -0.29 22.51 -13.01
N PRO A 224 -0.28 21.22 -12.65
CA PRO A 224 0.53 20.23 -13.36
C PRO A 224 -0.01 20.07 -14.79
N GLY A 225 0.83 20.29 -15.82
CA GLY A 225 0.50 20.02 -17.22
C GLY A 225 0.55 21.21 -18.19
N GLN A 226 1.11 22.36 -17.80
CA GLN A 226 1.52 23.41 -18.73
C GLN A 226 3.04 23.62 -18.66
N ASP A 227 3.79 22.64 -19.16
CA ASP A 227 5.15 22.77 -19.71
C ASP A 227 5.37 21.62 -20.72
#